data_AF-A0A8H3R008-F1
#
_entry.id   AF-A0A8H3R008-F1
#
_cell.length_a   1.000
_cell.length_b   1.000
_cell.length_c   1.000
_cell.angle_alpha   90.00
_cell.angle_beta   90.00
_cell.angle_gamma   90.00
#
_symmetry.space_group_name_H-M   'P 1'
#
loop_
_entity.id
_entity.type
_entity.pdbx_description
1 polymer ?
#
loop_
_entity_poly.entity_id
_entity_poly.type
_entity_poly.pdbx_seq_one_letter_code
_entity_poly.pdbx_strand_id
1 'polypeptide(L)'
;MSRKKTALSILFRSYQNNGINKDSTEGHTTIKYLLSEEIKKIPGWSPNKYPGKNLNKNVYTYVKRHHKYIVNTNFLEKGEEITAKKTIREYLYQYLKTSDSNFKPTTDKAEMMADELSEELGALLAIADSEVDNSILFNFTKDPNIIAPIVGNRKVSPVCDDNTFIKMAKVGRDFRKEFGKKVPLSVTYPGIVDGKEYIIASVNLTEGTPVHNIPAEYKGFPLLVDYGAFKPSCNNRQFQKTLKPGISIGDAKIDNACTLCALFRVKNQDKDEYLLTVKHGVSDVDDSVIQPGKGTLDDHCACVKYSDLNIDDSEMLVDYAFCMIDKYCNSISNKACGTEVVINSVESILDHESEDQFIYVYKVGRESGHTKGRMIPVLEPVVITELFEKAKRANGLLVYSIDGKFGDHGDLGAPVYDETGALWGIYEATHEKYSDISIVIPIGTILESVYIKEQLEFKLIK
;
A
#
# COMPACT_ATOMS: atom_id res chain seq x y z
N MET A 1 -10.22 -0.68 65.37
CA MET A 1 -10.12 0.06 64.08
C MET A 1 -8.93 1.00 64.15
N SER A 2 -7.82 0.65 63.50
CA SER A 2 -6.65 1.52 63.33
C SER A 2 -6.38 1.63 61.84
N ARG A 3 -6.67 2.80 61.25
CA ARG A 3 -6.41 3.07 59.83
C ARG A 3 -4.93 3.45 59.69
N LYS A 4 -4.16 2.56 59.06
CA LYS A 4 -2.80 2.85 58.58
C LYS A 4 -2.83 4.08 57.66
N LYS A 5 -2.00 5.09 57.96
CA LYS A 5 -1.76 6.25 57.08
C LYS A 5 -0.88 5.80 55.91
N THR A 6 -1.35 6.05 54.69
CA THR A 6 -0.64 5.75 53.43
C THR A 6 0.44 6.81 53.15
N ALA A 7 1.53 6.37 52.53
CA ALA A 7 2.75 7.13 52.22
C ALA A 7 2.53 8.43 51.43
N LEU A 8 1.38 8.61 50.76
CA LEU A 8 1.04 9.85 50.03
C LEU A 8 0.93 11.09 50.94
N SER A 9 0.52 10.93 52.20
CA SER A 9 0.36 12.06 53.13
C SER A 9 1.69 12.65 53.61
N ILE A 10 2.77 11.87 53.51
CA ILE A 10 4.12 12.30 53.87
C ILE A 10 4.74 13.08 52.69
N LEU A 11 4.51 12.64 51.45
CA LEU A 11 4.91 13.40 50.25
C LEU A 11 4.25 14.78 50.20
N PHE A 12 2.95 14.89 50.56
CA PHE A 12 2.25 16.18 50.54
C PHE A 12 2.79 17.19 51.57
N ARG A 13 3.41 16.73 52.65
CA ARG A 13 3.97 17.59 53.71
C ARG A 13 5.40 18.04 53.41
N SER A 14 6.18 17.29 52.62
CA SER A 14 7.51 17.74 52.18
C SER A 14 7.44 18.83 51.11
N TYR A 15 6.28 19.10 50.52
CA TYR A 15 6.08 20.21 49.57
C TYR A 15 5.88 21.59 50.22
N GLN A 16 5.76 21.69 51.55
CA GLN A 16 5.39 22.95 52.21
C GLN A 16 6.47 23.62 53.06
N ASN A 17 7.67 23.07 53.19
CA ASN A 17 8.74 23.74 53.92
C ASN A 17 9.97 23.91 53.05
N ASN A 18 10.06 25.07 52.40
CA ASN A 18 11.31 25.78 52.11
C ASN A 18 10.96 27.25 51.87
N GLY A 19 10.83 28.01 52.96
CA GLY A 19 10.85 29.47 52.89
C GLY A 19 12.28 29.93 52.74
N ILE A 20 12.65 30.49 51.58
CA ILE A 20 13.92 31.19 51.37
C ILE A 20 13.68 32.47 50.55
N ASN A 21 14.49 33.48 50.88
CA ASN A 21 14.39 34.93 50.71
C ASN A 21 14.01 35.50 49.33
N LYS A 22 13.43 36.71 49.42
CA LYS A 22 12.91 37.58 48.35
C LYS A 22 13.95 38.14 47.36
N ASP A 23 15.22 37.81 47.48
CA ASP A 23 16.31 38.44 46.74
C ASP A 23 17.18 37.39 46.01
N SER A 24 16.70 36.94 44.84
CA SER A 24 17.52 36.48 43.70
C SER A 24 16.58 35.95 42.61
N THR A 25 15.95 36.85 41.86
CA THR A 25 15.20 36.51 40.64
C THR A 25 16.11 36.40 39.41
N GLU A 26 17.43 36.49 39.61
CA GLU A 26 18.41 36.43 38.53
C GLU A 26 18.53 34.98 38.04
N GLY A 27 18.20 34.76 36.76
CA GLY A 27 18.26 33.44 36.12
C GLY A 27 17.01 32.56 36.26
N HIS A 28 15.89 33.07 36.77
CA HIS A 28 14.63 32.32 36.87
C HIS A 28 13.62 32.79 35.82
N THR A 29 13.01 31.84 35.09
CA THR A 29 12.07 32.16 34.01
C THR A 29 10.62 31.93 34.43
N THR A 30 9.72 32.85 34.05
CA THR A 30 8.28 32.70 34.34
C THR A 30 7.56 31.92 33.25
N ILE A 31 6.53 31.16 33.65
CA ILE A 31 5.63 30.47 32.72
C ILE A 31 4.98 31.47 31.75
N LYS A 32 4.72 32.71 32.19
CA LYS A 32 4.23 33.81 31.33
C LYS A 32 5.14 34.06 30.14
N TYR A 33 6.43 34.17 30.44
CA TYR A 33 7.44 34.53 29.47
C TYR A 33 7.63 33.38 28.48
N LEU A 34 7.72 32.15 28.97
CA LEU A 34 7.79 30.95 28.13
C LEU A 34 6.57 30.81 27.21
N LEU A 35 5.36 31.00 27.75
CA LEU A 35 4.14 30.98 26.96
C LEU A 35 4.13 32.06 25.87
N SER A 36 4.58 33.28 26.19
CA SER A 36 4.69 34.34 25.20
C SER A 36 5.69 34.02 24.10
N GLU A 37 6.82 33.40 24.44
CA GLU A 37 7.84 33.02 23.46
C GLU A 37 7.36 31.88 22.54
N GLU A 38 6.58 30.94 23.07
CA GLU A 38 6.02 29.85 22.27
C GLU A 38 4.83 30.30 21.41
N ILE A 39 3.98 31.21 21.89
CA ILE A 39 2.89 31.79 21.08
C ILE A 39 3.42 32.59 19.89
N LYS A 40 4.49 33.38 20.08
CA LYS A 40 5.11 34.17 18.99
C LYS A 40 5.63 33.30 17.85
N LYS A 41 5.94 32.04 18.12
CA LYS A 41 6.42 31.08 17.11
C LYS A 41 5.29 30.50 16.26
N ILE A 42 4.02 30.74 16.63
CA ILE A 42 2.86 30.27 15.90
C ILE A 42 2.41 31.37 14.91
N PRO A 43 2.49 31.15 13.57
CA PRO A 43 2.13 32.16 12.59
C PRO A 43 0.67 32.61 12.71
N GLY A 44 0.42 33.92 12.66
CA GLY A 44 -0.94 34.50 12.76
C GLY A 44 -1.49 34.63 14.20
N TRP A 45 -0.79 34.10 15.20
CA TRP A 45 -1.14 34.22 16.61
C TRP A 45 -0.47 35.43 17.26
N SER A 46 -1.26 36.24 17.97
CA SER A 46 -0.75 37.30 18.85
C SER A 46 -1.38 37.15 20.23
N PRO A 47 -0.63 37.39 21.33
CA PRO A 47 -1.15 37.34 22.70
C PRO A 47 -2.41 38.20 22.91
N ASN A 48 -2.63 39.20 22.04
CA ASN A 48 -3.75 40.13 22.11
C ASN A 48 -4.89 39.81 21.14
N LYS A 49 -4.74 38.83 20.23
CA LYS A 49 -5.70 38.54 19.14
C LYS A 49 -6.75 37.48 19.50
N TYR A 50 -6.57 36.76 20.61
CA TYR A 50 -7.52 35.78 21.14
C TYR A 50 -7.87 36.08 22.60
N PRO A 51 -9.03 36.70 22.89
CA PRO A 51 -9.47 36.96 24.24
C PRO A 51 -10.23 35.74 24.79
N GLY A 52 -9.63 34.55 24.73
CA GLY A 52 -10.11 33.44 25.53
C GLY A 52 -9.78 33.78 26.98
N LYS A 53 -10.76 34.28 27.75
CA LYS A 53 -10.61 34.87 29.10
C LYS A 53 -9.82 34.04 30.14
N ASN A 54 -9.32 32.84 29.81
CA ASN A 54 -8.51 32.03 30.72
C ASN A 54 -7.36 31.23 30.05
N LEU A 55 -6.90 31.49 28.81
CA LEU A 55 -5.79 30.71 28.21
C LEU A 55 -4.53 30.75 29.09
N ASN A 56 -4.11 31.95 29.49
CA ASN A 56 -3.01 32.11 30.43
C ASN A 56 -3.26 31.36 31.73
N LYS A 57 -4.45 31.48 32.34
CA LYS A 57 -4.76 30.80 33.61
C LYS A 57 -4.71 29.27 33.49
N ASN A 58 -5.20 28.73 32.38
CA ASN A 58 -5.28 27.29 32.15
C ASN A 58 -3.90 26.70 31.87
N VAL A 59 -3.10 27.34 30.99
CA VAL A 59 -1.72 26.93 30.72
C VAL A 59 -0.90 26.96 32.01
N TYR A 60 -1.02 28.01 32.82
CA TYR A 60 -0.28 28.08 34.08
C TYR A 60 -0.68 26.97 35.05
N THR A 61 -1.98 26.70 35.15
CA THR A 61 -2.47 25.62 36.02
C THR A 61 -1.97 24.26 35.53
N TYR A 62 -1.94 24.05 34.21
CA TYR A 62 -1.45 22.82 33.60
C TYR A 62 0.05 22.63 33.84
N VAL A 63 0.86 23.64 33.54
CA VAL A 63 2.33 23.59 33.73
C VAL A 63 2.68 23.40 35.21
N LYS A 64 2.00 24.08 36.14
CA LYS A 64 2.22 23.90 37.59
C LYS A 64 1.87 22.51 38.12
N ARG A 65 1.03 21.74 37.42
CA ARG A 65 0.73 20.34 37.79
C ARG A 65 1.82 19.38 37.34
N HIS A 66 2.62 19.75 36.34
CA HIS A 66 3.59 18.86 35.69
C HIS A 66 5.06 19.26 35.92
N HIS A 67 5.31 20.47 36.45
CA HIS A 67 6.66 20.98 36.70
C HIS A 67 6.80 21.54 38.11
N LYS A 68 8.04 21.50 38.63
CA LYS A 68 8.38 22.12 39.91
C LYS A 68 8.45 23.63 39.77
N TYR A 69 7.87 24.33 40.76
CA TYR A 69 7.81 25.79 40.74
C TYR A 69 8.02 26.36 42.14
N ILE A 70 8.58 27.56 42.19
CA ILE A 70 8.75 28.33 43.42
C ILE A 70 7.39 28.96 43.75
N VAL A 71 6.67 28.34 44.68
CA VAL A 71 5.25 28.56 44.98
C VAL A 71 4.93 30.03 45.27
N ASN A 72 5.80 30.73 45.99
CA ASN A 72 5.57 32.12 46.42
C ASN A 72 5.85 33.16 45.33
N THR A 73 6.47 32.79 44.21
CA THR A 73 6.95 33.74 43.20
C THR A 73 6.53 33.40 41.76
N ASN A 74 5.87 32.26 41.52
CA ASN A 74 5.41 31.78 40.19
C ASN A 74 6.53 31.57 39.15
N PHE A 75 7.76 31.37 39.59
CA PHE A 75 8.89 31.00 38.74
C PHE A 75 9.04 29.48 38.65
N LEU A 76 9.58 29.01 37.53
CA LEU A 76 10.03 27.63 37.41
C LEU A 76 11.36 27.46 38.17
N GLU A 77 11.57 26.28 38.74
CA GLU A 77 12.90 25.92 39.24
C GLU A 77 13.91 25.88 38.07
N LYS A 78 15.14 26.30 38.33
CA LYS A 78 16.19 26.40 37.31
C LYS A 78 16.45 25.04 36.67
N GLY A 79 16.37 24.96 35.35
CA GLY A 79 16.52 23.73 34.56
C GLY A 79 15.19 23.16 34.03
N GLU A 80 14.05 23.59 34.56
CA GLU A 80 12.72 23.15 34.10
C GLU A 80 12.25 23.90 32.84
N GLU A 81 12.99 24.90 32.35
CA GLU A 81 12.50 25.80 31.29
C GLU A 81 12.30 25.10 29.96
N ILE A 82 13.19 24.17 29.60
CA ILE A 82 13.12 23.44 28.32
C ILE A 82 11.92 22.48 28.34
N THR A 83 11.78 21.73 29.42
CA THR A 83 10.70 20.76 29.62
C THR A 83 9.35 21.47 29.72
N ALA A 84 9.28 22.60 30.44
CA ALA A 84 8.08 23.42 30.53
C ALA A 84 7.68 24.04 29.18
N LYS A 85 8.64 24.47 28.33
CA LYS A 85 8.36 24.92 26.96
C LYS A 85 7.71 23.80 26.13
N LYS A 86 8.21 22.56 26.26
CA LYS A 86 7.62 21.40 25.58
C LYS A 86 6.17 21.17 26.03
N THR A 87 5.91 21.15 27.33
CA THR A 87 4.56 20.97 27.88
C THR A 87 3.61 22.11 27.51
N ILE A 88 4.10 23.35 27.40
CA ILE A 88 3.31 24.48 26.89
C ILE A 88 2.94 24.28 25.42
N ARG A 89 3.87 23.84 24.56
CA ARG A 89 3.59 23.56 23.14
C ARG A 89 2.53 22.48 22.97
N GLU A 90 2.65 21.40 23.74
CA GLU A 90 1.68 20.30 23.74
C GLU A 90 0.28 20.78 24.14
N TYR A 91 0.19 21.57 25.21
CA TYR A 91 -1.09 22.13 25.64
C TYR A 91 -1.69 23.08 24.59
N LEU A 92 -0.89 23.95 23.98
CA LEU A 92 -1.36 24.86 22.94
C LEU A 92 -1.82 24.13 21.68
N TYR A 93 -1.11 23.07 21.29
CA TYR A 93 -1.50 22.22 20.17
C TYR A 93 -2.86 21.53 20.40
N GLN A 94 -3.08 21.00 21.60
CA GLN A 94 -4.38 20.41 21.98
C GLN A 94 -5.49 21.46 22.08
N TYR A 95 -5.18 22.65 22.61
CA TYR A 95 -6.12 23.77 22.68
C TYR A 95 -6.56 24.23 21.28
N LEU A 96 -5.62 24.30 20.33
CA LEU A 96 -5.87 24.62 18.92
C LEU A 96 -6.75 23.59 18.22
N LYS A 97 -6.50 22.31 18.48
CA LYS A 97 -7.26 21.18 17.92
C LYS A 97 -8.71 21.13 18.43
N THR A 98 -8.96 21.69 19.62
CA THR A 98 -10.28 21.72 20.27
C THR A 98 -10.99 23.07 20.15
N SER A 99 -10.36 24.15 19.68
CA SER A 99 -11.05 25.43 19.46
C SER A 99 -12.07 25.44 18.31
N ASP A 100 -12.10 24.39 17.48
CA ASP A 100 -13.21 24.11 16.55
C ASP A 100 -14.36 23.26 17.18
N SER A 101 -14.23 22.85 18.45
CA SER A 101 -15.30 22.18 19.20
C SER A 101 -15.25 22.49 20.72
N ASN A 102 -16.15 23.36 21.17
CA ASN A 102 -16.42 23.75 22.57
C ASN A 102 -15.75 22.91 23.68
N PHE A 103 -14.56 23.33 24.13
CA PHE A 103 -13.93 22.77 25.34
C PHE A 103 -14.68 23.23 26.60
N LYS A 104 -15.44 22.33 27.23
CA LYS A 104 -15.89 22.46 28.63
C LYS A 104 -14.97 21.62 29.52
N PRO A 105 -14.44 22.16 30.64
CA PRO A 105 -13.68 21.37 31.58
C PRO A 105 -14.66 20.52 32.38
N THR A 106 -14.65 19.20 32.19
CA THR A 106 -15.27 18.28 33.15
C THR A 106 -14.39 18.21 34.39
N THR A 107 -14.76 18.98 35.40
CA THR A 107 -14.69 18.53 36.79
C THR A 107 -15.47 17.22 36.88
N ASP A 108 -14.79 16.09 36.98
CA ASP A 108 -14.97 15.11 38.06
C ASP A 108 -14.26 13.79 37.78
N LYS A 109 -13.85 13.18 38.89
CA LYS A 109 -13.15 11.91 39.06
C LYS A 109 -13.66 10.81 38.13
N ALA A 110 -12.79 10.33 37.23
CA ALA A 110 -12.80 8.94 36.80
C ALA A 110 -11.36 8.55 36.41
N GLU A 111 -10.82 7.57 37.12
CA GLU A 111 -9.56 6.89 36.81
C GLU A 111 -9.65 6.26 35.42
N MET A 112 -8.71 6.58 34.53
CA MET A 112 -8.35 5.74 33.39
C MET A 112 -6.83 5.64 33.32
N MET A 113 -6.36 4.41 33.15
CA MET A 113 -5.03 3.87 33.46
C MET A 113 -3.91 4.50 32.64
N ALA A 114 -2.75 4.70 33.29
CA ALA A 114 -1.61 5.49 32.81
C ALA A 114 -0.54 4.67 32.04
N ASP A 115 -0.80 3.41 31.69
CA ASP A 115 0.28 2.49 31.31
C ASP A 115 0.43 2.21 29.80
N GLU A 116 -0.51 2.59 28.93
CA GLU A 116 -0.39 2.33 27.48
C GLU A 116 0.15 3.52 26.64
N LEU A 117 0.39 4.69 27.23
CA LEU A 117 0.93 5.87 26.53
C LEU A 117 2.41 6.16 26.85
N SER A 118 3.02 5.32 27.71
CA SER A 118 4.39 5.48 28.22
C SER A 118 5.45 4.79 27.36
N GLU A 119 5.12 3.69 26.66
CA GLU A 119 6.12 2.92 25.88
C GLU A 119 6.38 3.52 24.49
N GLU A 120 5.38 4.11 23.83
CA GLU A 120 5.55 4.77 22.52
C GLU A 120 6.32 6.10 22.62
N LEU A 121 6.31 6.75 23.79
CA LEU A 121 7.04 8.01 24.02
C LEU A 121 8.54 7.79 24.31
N GLY A 122 8.92 6.59 24.77
CA GLY A 122 10.30 6.20 25.05
C GLY A 122 11.14 6.00 23.79
N ALA A 123 10.52 5.57 22.68
CA ALA A 123 11.21 5.34 21.41
C ALA A 123 11.55 6.64 20.64
N LEU A 124 10.77 7.70 20.83
CA LEU A 124 10.99 9.01 20.18
C LEU A 124 12.08 9.87 20.86
N LEU A 125 12.50 9.54 22.08
CA LEU A 125 13.53 10.26 22.83
C LEU A 125 14.97 9.83 22.49
N ALA A 126 15.18 8.79 21.68
CA ALA A 126 16.52 8.25 21.40
C ALA A 126 17.23 8.80 20.15
N ILE A 127 16.62 9.73 19.38
CA ILE A 127 17.15 10.14 18.06
C ILE A 127 17.64 11.61 18.00
N ALA A 128 17.43 12.43 19.02
CA ALA A 128 17.72 13.87 18.92
C ALA A 128 18.86 14.36 19.82
N ASP A 129 20.01 13.67 19.81
CA ASP A 129 21.24 14.08 20.51
C ASP A 129 22.46 14.21 19.56
N SER A 130 22.24 14.60 18.30
CA SER A 130 23.35 15.00 17.42
C SER A 130 23.12 16.40 16.85
N GLU A 131 24.07 17.29 17.15
CA GLU A 131 24.19 18.69 16.76
C GLU A 131 23.62 19.02 15.37
N VAL A 132 22.63 19.92 15.34
CA VAL A 132 22.10 20.48 14.08
C VAL A 132 23.02 21.61 13.63
N ASP A 133 23.78 21.33 12.58
CA ASP A 133 24.66 22.28 11.90
C ASP A 133 23.86 23.43 11.23
N ASN A 134 24.27 24.68 11.49
CA ASN A 134 23.56 25.91 11.13
C ASN A 134 23.59 26.25 9.62
N SER A 135 24.07 25.35 8.77
CA SER A 135 24.05 25.48 7.31
C SER A 135 22.65 25.28 6.70
N ILE A 136 21.69 24.71 7.46
CA ILE A 136 20.32 24.46 7.00
C ILE A 136 19.43 25.71 7.07
N LEU A 137 19.81 26.73 7.85
CA LEU A 137 18.96 27.91 8.09
C LEU A 137 18.97 28.94 6.94
N PHE A 138 19.92 28.86 6.00
CA PHE A 138 20.05 29.87 4.93
C PHE A 138 19.17 29.64 3.69
N ASN A 139 18.39 28.56 3.64
CA ASN A 139 17.53 28.26 2.48
C ASN A 139 16.04 28.60 2.67
N PHE A 140 15.62 29.15 3.81
CA PHE A 140 14.19 29.41 4.09
C PHE A 140 13.66 30.81 3.72
N THR A 141 14.44 31.64 3.02
CA THR A 141 13.96 32.94 2.50
C THR A 141 13.56 32.90 1.02
N LYS A 142 12.60 32.03 0.66
CA LYS A 142 11.80 32.21 -0.57
C LYS A 142 10.31 32.00 -0.31
N ASP A 143 9.59 33.13 -0.42
CA ASP A 143 8.16 33.39 -0.67
C ASP A 143 7.06 32.48 -0.04
N PRO A 144 6.13 33.01 0.78
CA PRO A 144 5.05 32.25 1.42
C PRO A 144 3.87 31.81 0.51
N ASN A 145 3.95 31.93 -0.83
CA ASN A 145 2.76 31.96 -1.69
C ASN A 145 2.66 30.93 -2.83
N ILE A 146 3.39 29.81 -2.82
CA ILE A 146 3.40 28.87 -3.95
C ILE A 146 3.29 27.41 -3.47
N ILE A 147 2.24 27.09 -2.70
CA ILE A 147 1.92 25.69 -2.35
C ILE A 147 0.95 25.15 -3.41
N ALA A 148 1.21 23.96 -3.95
CA ALA A 148 0.31 23.32 -4.90
C ALA A 148 -1.11 23.16 -4.33
N PRO A 149 -2.16 23.57 -5.07
CA PRO A 149 -3.53 23.43 -4.58
C PRO A 149 -3.99 21.97 -4.61
N ILE A 150 -4.94 21.64 -3.75
CA ILE A 150 -5.51 20.30 -3.64
C ILE A 150 -6.47 20.03 -4.81
N VAL A 151 -6.40 18.84 -5.42
CA VAL A 151 -7.32 18.36 -6.47
C VAL A 151 -8.77 18.37 -5.96
N GLY A 152 -9.02 17.77 -4.81
CA GLY A 152 -10.34 17.68 -4.20
C GLY A 152 -11.29 16.85 -5.05
N ASN A 153 -12.55 17.27 -5.17
CA ASN A 153 -13.58 16.52 -5.91
C ASN A 153 -13.47 16.65 -7.44
N ARG A 154 -12.38 17.26 -7.95
CA ARG A 154 -12.22 17.49 -9.39
C ARG A 154 -11.79 16.20 -10.08
N LYS A 155 -12.39 15.92 -11.24
CA LYS A 155 -12.05 14.74 -12.05
C LYS A 155 -10.67 14.92 -12.68
N VAL A 156 -9.79 13.95 -12.45
CA VAL A 156 -8.52 13.81 -13.18
C VAL A 156 -8.75 12.87 -14.35
N SER A 157 -8.46 13.33 -15.57
CA SER A 157 -8.53 12.52 -16.80
C SER A 157 -7.11 12.22 -17.31
N PRO A 158 -6.90 11.14 -18.07
CA PRO A 158 -5.58 10.84 -18.64
C PRO A 158 -5.17 11.89 -19.67
N VAL A 159 -3.86 12.06 -19.85
CA VAL A 159 -3.28 12.86 -20.95
C VAL A 159 -3.16 11.93 -22.16
N CYS A 160 -3.94 12.18 -23.22
CA CYS A 160 -4.03 11.28 -24.37
C CYS A 160 -2.94 11.48 -25.44
N ASP A 161 -2.23 12.61 -25.43
CA ASP A 161 -1.11 12.86 -26.35
C ASP A 161 0.18 12.27 -25.78
N ASP A 162 0.76 11.29 -26.48
CA ASP A 162 1.91 10.53 -26.02
C ASP A 162 3.14 11.41 -25.75
N ASN A 163 3.40 12.39 -26.63
CA ASN A 163 4.55 13.28 -26.49
C ASN A 163 4.44 14.16 -25.24
N THR A 164 3.26 14.71 -25.00
CA THR A 164 2.93 15.53 -23.84
C THR A 164 2.98 14.69 -22.57
N PHE A 165 2.38 13.50 -22.59
CA PHE A 165 2.42 12.56 -21.48
C PHE A 165 3.86 12.20 -21.10
N ILE A 166 4.71 11.83 -22.07
CA ILE A 166 6.13 11.48 -21.84
C ILE A 166 6.88 12.66 -21.20
N LYS A 167 6.64 13.89 -21.67
CA LYS A 167 7.27 15.10 -21.14
C LYS A 167 6.87 15.34 -19.68
N MET A 168 5.57 15.31 -19.39
CA MET A 168 5.03 15.48 -18.05
C MET A 168 5.48 14.38 -17.09
N ALA A 169 5.50 13.12 -17.55
CA ALA A 169 5.94 11.98 -16.75
C ALA A 169 7.43 12.07 -16.41
N LYS A 170 8.28 12.55 -17.33
CA LYS A 170 9.69 12.86 -17.04
C LYS A 170 9.82 13.92 -15.95
N VAL A 171 9.07 15.03 -16.06
CA VAL A 171 9.10 16.10 -15.05
C VAL A 171 8.54 15.62 -13.70
N GLY A 172 7.44 14.86 -13.69
CA GLY A 172 6.87 14.27 -12.48
C GLY A 172 7.85 13.32 -11.78
N ARG A 173 8.60 12.50 -12.53
CA ARG A 173 9.65 11.64 -11.97
C ARG A 173 10.79 12.46 -11.34
N ASP A 174 11.22 13.52 -12.00
CA ASP A 174 12.24 14.43 -11.45
C ASP A 174 11.74 15.10 -10.16
N PHE A 175 10.49 15.57 -10.17
CA PHE A 175 9.82 16.14 -9.01
C PHE A 175 9.82 15.14 -7.83
N ARG A 176 9.41 13.90 -8.09
CA ARG A 176 9.39 12.84 -7.07
C ARG A 176 10.78 12.56 -6.49
N LYS A 177 11.83 12.55 -7.32
CA LYS A 177 13.22 12.36 -6.83
C LYS A 177 13.66 13.48 -5.89
N GLU A 178 13.29 14.72 -6.21
CA GLU A 178 13.70 15.90 -5.44
C GLU A 178 12.89 16.09 -4.15
N PHE A 179 11.59 15.80 -4.19
CA PHE A 179 10.66 16.08 -3.09
C PHE A 179 10.19 14.85 -2.31
N GLY A 180 10.40 13.63 -2.82
CA GLY A 180 9.91 12.39 -2.19
C GLY A 180 10.54 12.05 -0.84
N LYS A 181 11.68 12.66 -0.48
CA LYS A 181 12.25 12.59 0.88
C LYS A 181 11.74 13.69 1.82
N LYS A 182 11.14 14.74 1.27
CA LYS A 182 10.68 15.96 1.99
C LYS A 182 9.19 15.94 2.27
N VAL A 183 8.43 15.18 1.48
CA VAL A 183 6.98 15.09 1.49
C VAL A 183 6.60 13.61 1.36
N PRO A 184 5.57 13.11 2.08
CA PRO A 184 5.11 11.73 1.98
C PRO A 184 4.37 11.47 0.66
N LEU A 185 5.06 11.64 -0.45
CA LEU A 185 4.55 11.41 -1.80
C LEU A 185 4.32 9.91 -2.01
N SER A 186 3.07 9.56 -2.31
CA SER A 186 2.64 8.24 -2.75
C SER A 186 3.02 8.02 -4.22
N VAL A 187 2.60 8.94 -5.11
CA VAL A 187 2.90 8.90 -6.55
C VAL A 187 2.83 10.30 -7.16
N THR A 188 3.52 10.49 -8.28
CA THR A 188 3.40 11.68 -9.12
C THR A 188 3.01 11.23 -10.53
N TYR A 189 1.96 11.79 -11.12
CA TYR A 189 1.48 11.37 -12.43
C TYR A 189 0.91 12.54 -13.25
N PRO A 190 1.00 12.50 -14.59
CA PRO A 190 0.33 13.46 -15.45
C PRO A 190 -1.19 13.29 -15.39
N GLY A 191 -1.93 14.41 -15.38
CA GLY A 191 -3.37 14.38 -15.44
C GLY A 191 -3.96 15.66 -16.02
N ILE A 192 -5.13 15.54 -16.64
CA ILE A 192 -5.95 16.66 -17.07
C ILE A 192 -6.99 16.96 -16.00
N VAL A 193 -6.98 18.18 -15.46
CA VAL A 193 -7.98 18.68 -14.51
C VAL A 193 -8.55 19.97 -15.06
N ASP A 194 -9.87 20.09 -15.11
CA ASP A 194 -10.56 21.26 -15.68
C ASP A 194 -10.08 21.64 -17.09
N GLY A 195 -9.73 20.62 -17.90
CA GLY A 195 -9.24 20.79 -19.27
C GLY A 195 -7.78 21.25 -19.40
N LYS A 196 -7.01 21.25 -18.31
CA LYS A 196 -5.59 21.66 -18.29
C LYS A 196 -4.67 20.57 -17.76
N GLU A 197 -3.45 20.58 -18.25
CA GLU A 197 -2.37 19.66 -17.87
C GLU A 197 -1.77 20.02 -16.51
N TYR A 198 -1.71 19.03 -15.63
CA TYR A 198 -1.09 19.13 -14.32
C TYR A 198 -0.21 17.91 -14.04
N ILE A 199 0.84 18.12 -13.25
CA ILE A 199 1.49 17.02 -12.53
C ILE A 199 0.76 16.86 -11.20
N ILE A 200 0.08 15.72 -11.04
CA ILE A 200 -0.62 15.40 -9.80
C ILE A 200 0.37 14.72 -8.86
N ALA A 201 0.56 15.30 -7.68
CA ALA A 201 1.36 14.77 -6.60
C ALA A 201 0.44 14.19 -5.53
N SER A 202 0.21 12.87 -5.57
CA SER A 202 -0.61 12.19 -4.58
C SER A 202 0.22 11.88 -3.32
N VAL A 203 -0.32 12.19 -2.15
CA VAL A 203 0.32 11.97 -0.85
C VAL A 203 -0.34 10.83 -0.07
N ASN A 204 0.46 10.09 0.68
CA ASN A 204 -0.03 9.07 1.60
C ASN A 204 -0.36 9.71 2.97
N LEU A 205 -1.39 10.55 2.99
CA LEU A 205 -1.91 11.21 4.18
C LEU A 205 -3.44 11.11 4.20
N THR A 206 -4.03 11.21 5.38
CA THR A 206 -5.49 11.31 5.51
C THR A 206 -5.99 12.56 4.77
N GLU A 207 -7.08 12.42 4.00
CA GLU A 207 -7.68 13.53 3.27
C GLU A 207 -7.93 14.73 4.20
N GLY A 208 -7.60 15.93 3.72
CA GLY A 208 -7.66 17.17 4.51
C GLY A 208 -6.41 17.45 5.38
N THR A 209 -5.45 16.54 5.45
CA THR A 209 -4.16 16.81 6.13
C THR A 209 -3.36 17.86 5.35
N PRO A 210 -2.91 18.98 5.95
CA PRO A 210 -2.12 19.97 5.25
C PRO A 210 -0.84 19.39 4.65
N VAL A 211 -0.60 19.64 3.36
CA VAL A 211 0.62 19.23 2.66
C VAL A 211 1.51 20.44 2.48
N HIS A 212 2.70 20.38 3.05
CA HIS A 212 3.72 21.44 2.95
C HIS A 212 4.84 21.02 2.00
N ASN A 213 5.61 22.00 1.51
CA ASN A 213 6.82 21.79 0.70
C ASN A 213 6.61 21.22 -0.71
N ILE A 214 5.38 21.24 -1.24
CA ILE A 214 5.12 21.01 -2.67
C ILE A 214 4.93 22.37 -3.36
N PRO A 215 5.78 22.76 -4.32
CA PRO A 215 5.59 23.98 -5.10
C PRO A 215 4.37 23.87 -6.03
N ALA A 216 3.68 24.97 -6.28
CA ALA A 216 2.56 25.03 -7.23
C ALA A 216 2.97 24.86 -8.71
N GLU A 217 4.25 24.98 -9.04
CA GLU A 217 4.81 24.71 -10.36
C GLU A 217 6.17 24.04 -10.25
N TYR A 218 6.50 23.14 -11.17
CA TYR A 218 7.80 22.50 -11.26
C TYR A 218 8.21 22.28 -12.71
N LYS A 219 9.38 22.82 -13.08
CA LYS A 219 9.95 22.76 -14.45
C LYS A 219 8.93 23.08 -15.55
N GLY A 220 8.11 24.13 -15.37
CA GLY A 220 7.16 24.60 -16.37
C GLY A 220 5.79 23.93 -16.34
N PHE A 221 5.54 23.00 -15.42
CA PHE A 221 4.25 22.33 -15.27
C PHE A 221 3.59 22.67 -13.93
N PRO A 222 2.30 23.03 -13.92
CA PRO A 222 1.59 23.29 -12.68
C PRO A 222 1.34 21.98 -11.91
N LEU A 223 1.37 22.04 -10.58
CA LEU A 223 1.10 20.89 -9.71
C LEU A 223 -0.24 21.00 -9.01
N LEU A 224 -0.84 19.83 -8.77
CA LEU A 224 -1.94 19.67 -7.83
C LEU A 224 -1.60 18.58 -6.82
N VAL A 225 -2.13 18.70 -5.61
CA VAL A 225 -1.99 17.70 -4.55
C VAL A 225 -3.22 16.83 -4.49
N ASP A 226 -3.03 15.52 -4.49
CA ASP A 226 -4.09 14.55 -4.29
C ASP A 226 -3.84 13.72 -3.00
N TYR A 227 -4.88 13.13 -2.43
CA TYR A 227 -4.76 12.23 -1.28
C TYR A 227 -5.06 10.81 -1.73
N GLY A 228 -4.06 9.94 -1.66
CA GLY A 228 -4.24 8.59 -2.17
C GLY A 228 -3.03 7.71 -1.98
N ALA A 229 -3.29 6.46 -1.63
CA ALA A 229 -2.33 5.37 -1.62
C ALA A 229 -2.95 4.16 -2.32
N PHE A 230 -2.10 3.26 -2.79
CA PHE A 230 -2.54 2.06 -3.48
C PHE A 230 -3.30 1.14 -2.51
N LYS A 231 -4.47 0.67 -2.92
CA LYS A 231 -5.22 -0.38 -2.23
C LYS A 231 -5.39 -1.59 -3.16
N PRO A 232 -5.39 -2.82 -2.63
CA PRO A 232 -5.81 -4.01 -3.37
C PRO A 232 -7.27 -3.88 -3.83
N SER A 233 -7.61 -4.42 -5.00
CA SER A 233 -8.91 -4.23 -5.66
C SER A 233 -9.73 -5.53 -5.74
N CYS A 234 -10.10 -6.10 -4.60
CA CYS A 234 -10.80 -7.39 -4.58
C CYS A 234 -12.31 -7.28 -4.82
N ASN A 235 -12.87 -8.03 -5.78
CA ASN A 235 -14.31 -8.26 -5.95
C ASN A 235 -14.78 -9.54 -5.24
N ASN A 236 -16.02 -9.53 -4.73
CA ASN A 236 -16.60 -10.60 -3.90
C ASN A 236 -16.71 -11.96 -4.60
N ARG A 237 -16.36 -13.01 -3.82
CA ARG A 237 -16.42 -14.46 -4.10
C ARG A 237 -17.80 -14.88 -4.67
N GLN A 238 -17.90 -15.17 -5.97
CA GLN A 238 -19.12 -15.71 -6.59
C GLN A 238 -18.87 -17.09 -7.21
N PHE A 239 -19.56 -18.10 -6.67
CA PHE A 239 -19.63 -19.44 -7.24
C PHE A 239 -20.18 -19.41 -8.68
N GLN A 240 -19.54 -20.15 -9.58
CA GLN A 240 -19.96 -20.34 -10.97
C GLN A 240 -20.34 -21.79 -11.18
N LYS A 241 -21.56 -22.05 -11.67
CA LYS A 241 -22.04 -23.42 -11.94
C LYS A 241 -21.22 -24.17 -13.00
N THR A 242 -20.58 -23.43 -13.90
CA THR A 242 -19.73 -23.96 -14.97
C THR A 242 -18.27 -23.65 -14.66
N LEU A 243 -17.40 -24.68 -14.64
CA LEU A 243 -15.96 -24.47 -14.60
C LEU A 243 -15.49 -23.95 -15.96
N LYS A 244 -14.83 -22.80 -15.95
CA LYS A 244 -14.35 -22.14 -17.16
C LYS A 244 -13.15 -21.23 -16.88
N PRO A 245 -12.33 -20.95 -17.90
CA PRO A 245 -11.20 -20.03 -17.80
C PRO A 245 -11.54 -18.70 -17.12
N GLY A 246 -10.70 -18.26 -16.19
CA GLY A 246 -10.78 -16.94 -15.55
C GLY A 246 -11.61 -16.86 -14.27
N ILE A 247 -12.18 -17.97 -13.79
CA ILE A 247 -12.90 -18.00 -12.51
C ILE A 247 -11.94 -18.26 -11.34
N SER A 248 -12.37 -17.88 -10.13
CA SER A 248 -11.62 -18.16 -8.91
C SER A 248 -11.66 -19.65 -8.58
N ILE A 249 -10.49 -20.19 -8.29
CA ILE A 249 -10.27 -21.50 -7.67
C ILE A 249 -9.23 -21.33 -6.57
N GLY A 250 -9.07 -22.34 -5.73
CA GLY A 250 -8.05 -22.29 -4.69
C GLY A 250 -8.09 -23.52 -3.81
N ASP A 251 -7.53 -23.38 -2.62
CA ASP A 251 -7.47 -24.45 -1.64
C ASP A 251 -8.09 -23.99 -0.32
N ALA A 252 -8.90 -24.86 0.28
CA ALA A 252 -9.66 -24.57 1.48
C ALA A 252 -8.79 -24.48 2.75
N LYS A 253 -7.62 -25.13 2.76
CA LYS A 253 -6.72 -25.22 3.90
C LYS A 253 -5.82 -23.99 4.01
N ILE A 254 -5.39 -23.43 2.88
CA ILE A 254 -4.45 -22.29 2.84
C ILE A 254 -5.14 -20.92 2.66
N ASP A 255 -6.48 -20.87 2.55
CA ASP A 255 -7.30 -19.66 2.29
C ASP A 255 -6.71 -18.77 1.17
N ASN A 256 -6.10 -19.42 0.17
CA ASN A 256 -5.53 -18.77 -0.99
C ASN A 256 -6.42 -19.04 -2.21
N ALA A 257 -6.53 -18.05 -3.10
CA ALA A 257 -7.36 -18.13 -4.29
C ALA A 257 -6.63 -17.59 -5.52
N CYS A 258 -6.45 -18.47 -6.49
CA CYS A 258 -5.87 -18.19 -7.80
C CYS A 258 -6.98 -18.24 -8.88
N THR A 259 -6.55 -18.25 -10.14
CA THR A 259 -7.42 -18.30 -11.31
C THR A 259 -7.28 -19.63 -12.05
N LEU A 260 -8.41 -20.16 -12.54
CA LEU A 260 -8.45 -21.28 -13.46
C LEU A 260 -7.97 -20.84 -14.86
N CYS A 261 -6.92 -21.48 -15.39
CA CYS A 261 -6.41 -21.25 -16.74
C CYS A 261 -7.36 -21.80 -17.81
N ALA A 262 -7.22 -23.08 -18.14
CA ALA A 262 -7.97 -23.75 -19.18
C ALA A 262 -8.16 -25.22 -18.82
N LEU A 263 -9.02 -25.89 -19.58
CA LEU A 263 -9.43 -27.26 -19.34
C LEU A 263 -8.82 -28.19 -20.39
N PHE A 264 -8.23 -29.26 -19.91
CA PHE A 264 -7.48 -30.23 -20.69
C PHE A 264 -7.98 -31.64 -20.43
N ARG A 265 -7.62 -32.55 -21.34
CA ARG A 265 -7.70 -33.98 -21.18
C ARG A 265 -6.40 -34.60 -21.65
N VAL A 266 -6.06 -35.75 -21.11
CA VAL A 266 -4.91 -36.52 -21.58
C VAL A 266 -5.23 -37.11 -22.96
N LYS A 267 -4.30 -37.04 -23.90
CA LYS A 267 -4.41 -37.66 -25.21
C LYS A 267 -4.47 -39.17 -25.04
N ASN A 268 -5.42 -39.81 -25.70
CA ASN A 268 -5.69 -41.25 -25.61
C ASN A 268 -6.26 -41.72 -24.26
N GLN A 269 -6.67 -40.80 -23.37
CA GLN A 269 -7.49 -41.09 -22.20
C GLN A 269 -8.72 -40.16 -22.23
N ASP A 270 -9.86 -40.69 -22.64
CA ASP A 270 -11.05 -39.85 -22.89
C ASP A 270 -11.96 -39.69 -21.66
N LYS A 271 -11.54 -40.13 -20.47
CA LYS A 271 -12.39 -40.11 -19.27
C LYS A 271 -12.09 -38.98 -18.29
N ASP A 272 -10.82 -38.64 -18.12
CA ASP A 272 -10.42 -37.73 -17.07
C ASP A 272 -10.15 -36.34 -17.66
N GLU A 273 -10.78 -35.36 -17.04
CA GLU A 273 -10.71 -33.95 -17.41
C GLU A 273 -9.94 -33.22 -16.32
N TYR A 274 -9.16 -32.22 -16.72
CA TYR A 274 -8.24 -31.53 -15.84
C TYR A 274 -8.39 -30.02 -16.02
N LEU A 275 -8.41 -29.28 -14.91
CA LEU A 275 -8.18 -27.84 -14.95
C LEU A 275 -6.70 -27.56 -14.75
N LEU A 276 -6.20 -26.52 -15.41
CA LEU A 276 -4.84 -26.01 -15.25
C LEU A 276 -4.84 -24.74 -14.40
N THR A 277 -3.88 -24.60 -13.50
CA THR A 277 -3.57 -23.36 -12.75
C THR A 277 -2.10 -23.40 -12.28
N VAL A 278 -1.68 -22.43 -11.47
CA VAL A 278 -0.35 -22.41 -10.82
C VAL A 278 -0.30 -23.37 -9.63
N LYS A 279 0.84 -24.04 -9.43
CA LYS A 279 1.07 -24.89 -8.25
C LYS A 279 1.08 -24.07 -6.98
N HIS A 280 1.75 -22.93 -6.92
CA HIS A 280 1.80 -22.15 -5.66
C HIS A 280 0.43 -21.61 -5.20
N GLY A 281 -0.57 -21.62 -6.09
CA GLY A 281 -1.96 -21.25 -5.78
C GLY A 281 -2.81 -22.38 -5.21
N VAL A 282 -2.33 -23.63 -5.24
CA VAL A 282 -3.04 -24.82 -4.75
C VAL A 282 -2.14 -25.67 -3.83
N SER A 283 -2.73 -26.57 -3.05
CA SER A 283 -1.96 -27.44 -2.15
C SER A 283 -1.34 -28.63 -2.88
N ASP A 284 -0.87 -29.64 -2.15
CA ASP A 284 -0.06 -30.73 -2.69
C ASP A 284 -0.85 -31.74 -3.52
N VAL A 285 -0.15 -32.65 -4.18
CA VAL A 285 -0.80 -33.73 -4.94
C VAL A 285 -1.76 -34.49 -4.02
N ASP A 286 -2.91 -34.84 -4.56
CA ASP A 286 -4.07 -35.41 -3.88
C ASP A 286 -4.84 -34.46 -2.95
N ASP A 287 -4.43 -33.19 -2.83
CA ASP A 287 -5.24 -32.18 -2.15
C ASP A 287 -6.41 -31.71 -3.01
N SER A 288 -7.40 -31.22 -2.27
CA SER A 288 -8.69 -30.76 -2.75
C SER A 288 -8.64 -29.33 -3.25
N VAL A 289 -9.03 -29.13 -4.51
CA VAL A 289 -9.24 -27.80 -5.10
C VAL A 289 -10.70 -27.43 -4.97
N ILE A 290 -10.94 -26.22 -4.46
CA ILE A 290 -12.28 -25.67 -4.26
C ILE A 290 -12.56 -24.53 -5.21
N GLN A 291 -13.85 -24.28 -5.42
CA GLN A 291 -14.35 -23.04 -6.00
C GLN A 291 -14.96 -22.16 -4.90
N PRO A 292 -14.36 -21.00 -4.59
CA PRO A 292 -14.84 -20.14 -3.51
C PRO A 292 -16.28 -19.66 -3.72
N GLY A 293 -17.11 -19.75 -2.68
CA GLY A 293 -18.42 -19.10 -2.61
C GLY A 293 -19.65 -20.03 -2.56
N LYS A 294 -19.48 -21.35 -2.38
CA LYS A 294 -20.59 -22.29 -2.21
C LYS A 294 -20.89 -22.62 -0.73
N GLY A 295 -19.98 -22.26 0.18
CA GLY A 295 -20.26 -22.08 1.61
C GLY A 295 -20.26 -23.37 2.43
N THR A 296 -19.72 -24.46 1.88
CA THR A 296 -19.65 -25.78 2.54
C THR A 296 -18.34 -26.50 2.22
N LEU A 297 -18.02 -27.57 2.97
CA LEU A 297 -16.94 -28.52 2.61
C LEU A 297 -17.17 -29.20 1.23
N ASP A 298 -18.37 -29.05 0.65
CA ASP A 298 -18.73 -29.52 -0.69
C ASP A 298 -18.32 -28.55 -1.82
N ASP A 299 -17.52 -27.51 -1.54
CA ASP A 299 -17.00 -26.56 -2.53
C ASP A 299 -15.90 -27.16 -3.42
N HIS A 300 -15.60 -28.45 -3.23
CA HIS A 300 -14.69 -29.25 -4.03
C HIS A 300 -15.09 -29.31 -5.51
N CYS A 301 -14.14 -29.02 -6.39
CA CYS A 301 -14.35 -29.08 -7.84
C CYS A 301 -13.29 -29.90 -8.58
N ALA A 302 -12.12 -30.11 -7.99
CA ALA A 302 -11.04 -30.90 -8.57
C ALA A 302 -10.05 -31.35 -7.51
N CYS A 303 -9.14 -32.25 -7.86
CA CYS A 303 -8.05 -32.73 -7.00
C CYS A 303 -6.71 -32.60 -7.74
N VAL A 304 -5.68 -32.07 -7.08
CA VAL A 304 -4.36 -31.88 -7.70
C VAL A 304 -3.78 -33.24 -8.06
N LYS A 305 -3.38 -33.45 -9.33
CA LYS A 305 -2.81 -34.73 -9.78
C LYS A 305 -1.39 -34.62 -10.27
N TYR A 306 -1.11 -33.63 -11.10
CA TYR A 306 0.22 -33.40 -11.62
C TYR A 306 0.58 -31.96 -11.33
N SER A 307 1.74 -31.73 -10.75
CA SER A 307 2.18 -30.38 -10.46
C SER A 307 3.68 -30.28 -10.40
N ASP A 308 4.18 -29.11 -10.70
CA ASP A 308 5.59 -28.81 -10.59
C ASP A 308 5.80 -27.35 -10.24
N LEU A 309 6.85 -27.10 -9.46
CA LEU A 309 7.35 -25.76 -9.14
C LEU A 309 8.87 -25.81 -9.13
N ASN A 310 9.49 -25.37 -10.22
CA ASN A 310 10.94 -25.29 -10.31
C ASN A 310 11.38 -24.29 -11.39
N ILE A 311 12.69 -24.24 -11.60
CA ILE A 311 13.29 -23.69 -12.80
C ILE A 311 14.02 -24.86 -13.46
N ASP A 312 13.72 -25.11 -14.73
CA ASP A 312 14.28 -26.26 -15.43
C ASP A 312 15.72 -26.01 -15.89
N ASP A 313 16.31 -27.02 -16.54
CA ASP A 313 17.70 -26.97 -17.01
C ASP A 313 17.95 -25.89 -18.08
N SER A 314 16.88 -25.36 -18.71
CA SER A 314 16.93 -24.27 -19.69
C SER A 314 16.65 -22.90 -19.08
N GLU A 315 16.70 -22.80 -17.74
CA GLU A 315 16.32 -21.62 -16.97
C GLU A 315 14.85 -21.22 -17.16
N MET A 316 13.96 -22.10 -17.63
CA MET A 316 12.54 -21.78 -17.77
C MET A 316 11.83 -21.86 -16.44
N LEU A 317 10.97 -20.88 -16.15
CA LEU A 317 10.08 -20.96 -15.00
C LEU A 317 9.00 -22.02 -15.25
N VAL A 318 8.88 -22.97 -14.32
CA VAL A 318 7.82 -23.97 -14.31
C VAL A 318 7.03 -23.82 -13.03
N ASP A 319 5.77 -23.44 -13.16
CA ASP A 319 4.81 -23.37 -12.06
C ASP A 319 3.44 -23.77 -12.55
N TYR A 320 3.03 -25.01 -12.30
CA TYR A 320 1.72 -25.48 -12.74
C TYR A 320 1.14 -26.58 -11.86
N ALA A 321 -0.18 -26.66 -11.87
CA ALA A 321 -0.94 -27.78 -11.35
C ALA A 321 -2.07 -28.14 -12.33
N PHE A 322 -2.03 -29.39 -12.82
CA PHE A 322 -3.17 -30.06 -13.43
C PHE A 322 -3.99 -30.75 -12.34
N CYS A 323 -5.22 -30.29 -12.17
CA CYS A 323 -6.13 -30.78 -11.16
C CYS A 323 -7.27 -31.54 -11.85
N MET A 324 -7.40 -32.82 -11.54
CA MET A 324 -8.44 -33.69 -12.10
C MET A 324 -9.81 -33.26 -11.61
N ILE A 325 -10.71 -32.97 -12.53
CA ILE A 325 -12.05 -32.45 -12.26
C ILE A 325 -12.91 -33.57 -11.66
N ASP A 326 -13.68 -33.20 -10.65
CA ASP A 326 -14.61 -34.11 -10.02
C ASP A 326 -15.78 -34.47 -10.93
N LYS A 327 -16.20 -35.74 -10.85
CA LYS A 327 -17.35 -36.27 -11.61
C LYS A 327 -18.68 -35.57 -11.32
N TYR A 328 -18.78 -34.85 -10.21
CA TYR A 328 -19.97 -34.09 -9.82
C TYR A 328 -20.02 -32.69 -10.45
N CYS A 329 -18.96 -32.28 -11.15
CA CYS A 329 -18.94 -31.03 -11.88
C CYS A 329 -19.72 -31.18 -13.19
N ASN A 330 -20.96 -30.68 -13.21
CA ASN A 330 -21.92 -30.96 -14.27
C ASN A 330 -21.74 -30.13 -15.54
N SER A 331 -20.83 -29.15 -15.56
CA SER A 331 -20.63 -28.26 -16.70
C SER A 331 -19.23 -27.70 -16.72
N ILE A 332 -18.55 -27.93 -17.84
CA ILE A 332 -17.23 -27.39 -18.13
C ILE A 332 -17.26 -26.65 -19.47
N SER A 333 -16.42 -25.64 -19.64
CA SER A 333 -16.31 -24.91 -20.91
C SER A 333 -14.98 -24.15 -20.98
N ASN A 334 -14.30 -24.21 -22.13
CA ASN A 334 -13.15 -23.36 -22.38
C ASN A 334 -13.49 -21.96 -22.91
N LYS A 335 -14.77 -21.54 -22.80
CA LYS A 335 -15.18 -20.15 -23.04
C LYS A 335 -14.69 -19.26 -21.90
N ALA A 336 -13.86 -18.28 -22.20
CA ALA A 336 -13.29 -17.41 -21.18
C ALA A 336 -14.37 -16.58 -20.47
N CYS A 337 -14.23 -16.45 -19.15
CA CYS A 337 -15.28 -15.85 -18.33
C CYS A 337 -15.54 -14.39 -18.72
N GLY A 338 -16.81 -14.06 -18.99
CA GLY A 338 -17.19 -12.70 -19.36
C GLY A 338 -16.81 -12.30 -20.78
N THR A 339 -16.36 -13.24 -21.63
CA THR A 339 -16.02 -12.98 -23.03
C THR A 339 -16.71 -13.98 -23.96
N GLU A 340 -16.67 -13.71 -25.27
CA GLU A 340 -17.13 -14.65 -26.32
C GLU A 340 -16.01 -15.56 -26.86
N VAL A 341 -14.78 -15.41 -26.36
CA VAL A 341 -13.62 -16.17 -26.86
C VAL A 341 -13.61 -17.56 -26.25
N VAL A 342 -13.42 -18.57 -27.09
CA VAL A 342 -13.25 -19.97 -26.68
C VAL A 342 -11.80 -20.37 -26.90
N ILE A 343 -11.13 -20.74 -25.80
CA ILE A 343 -9.73 -21.21 -25.84
C ILE A 343 -9.72 -22.63 -26.43
N ASN A 344 -9.22 -22.80 -27.65
CA ASN A 344 -9.40 -24.04 -28.41
C ASN A 344 -8.13 -24.57 -29.08
N SER A 345 -7.05 -23.79 -29.07
CA SER A 345 -5.72 -24.16 -29.55
C SER A 345 -4.67 -23.71 -28.53
N VAL A 346 -3.48 -24.30 -28.64
CA VAL A 346 -2.29 -23.87 -27.92
C VAL A 346 -1.29 -23.34 -28.94
N GLU A 347 -0.57 -22.29 -28.60
CA GLU A 347 0.46 -21.72 -29.45
C GLU A 347 1.84 -21.99 -28.86
N SER A 348 2.80 -22.35 -29.71
CA SER A 348 4.18 -22.55 -29.32
C SER A 348 5.01 -21.31 -29.66
N ILE A 349 5.89 -20.91 -28.75
CA ILE A 349 6.85 -19.81 -28.99
C ILE A 349 7.87 -20.22 -30.07
N LEU A 350 8.12 -21.53 -30.24
CA LEU A 350 9.07 -22.06 -31.22
C LEU A 350 8.67 -21.74 -32.68
N ASP A 351 7.43 -21.35 -32.92
CA ASP A 351 6.91 -21.06 -34.26
C ASP A 351 7.09 -19.58 -34.68
N HIS A 352 7.64 -18.72 -33.80
CA HIS A 352 7.77 -17.27 -34.04
C HIS A 352 9.24 -16.82 -34.00
N GLU A 353 9.86 -16.66 -35.17
CA GLU A 353 11.26 -16.19 -35.31
C GLU A 353 11.40 -14.65 -35.39
N SER A 354 10.29 -13.92 -35.37
CA SER A 354 10.27 -12.48 -35.65
C SER A 354 10.24 -11.65 -34.35
N GLU A 355 11.39 -11.13 -33.93
CA GLU A 355 11.52 -10.17 -32.81
C GLU A 355 10.79 -8.84 -33.06
N ASP A 356 10.37 -8.55 -34.30
CA ASP A 356 9.81 -7.25 -34.72
C ASP A 356 8.27 -7.17 -34.66
N GLN A 357 7.57 -8.23 -34.27
CA GLN A 357 6.10 -8.27 -34.27
C GLN A 357 5.55 -8.55 -32.87
N PHE A 358 4.74 -7.61 -32.38
CA PHE A 358 3.95 -7.80 -31.18
C PHE A 358 2.62 -8.48 -31.52
N ILE A 359 2.18 -9.35 -30.62
CA ILE A 359 0.89 -10.01 -30.67
C ILE A 359 -0.01 -9.41 -29.58
N TYR A 360 -1.27 -9.19 -29.91
CA TYR A 360 -2.26 -8.78 -28.92
C TYR A 360 -2.72 -10.00 -28.14
N VAL A 361 -2.50 -9.95 -26.83
CA VAL A 361 -2.93 -10.99 -25.90
C VAL A 361 -3.95 -10.42 -24.91
N TYR A 362 -4.76 -11.31 -24.41
CA TYR A 362 -5.84 -11.07 -23.47
C TYR A 362 -5.67 -12.01 -22.28
N LYS A 363 -6.12 -11.56 -21.11
CA LYS A 363 -6.18 -12.38 -19.91
C LYS A 363 -7.54 -12.19 -19.25
N VAL A 364 -8.12 -13.27 -18.74
CA VAL A 364 -9.26 -13.17 -17.83
C VAL A 364 -8.86 -13.72 -16.48
N GLY A 365 -8.82 -12.88 -15.46
CA GLY A 365 -8.47 -13.31 -14.10
C GLY A 365 -9.53 -12.95 -13.07
N ARG A 366 -9.51 -13.63 -11.92
CA ARG A 366 -10.53 -13.41 -10.88
C ARG A 366 -10.44 -12.04 -10.20
N GLU A 367 -9.30 -11.36 -10.30
CA GLU A 367 -9.06 -10.07 -9.64
C GLU A 367 -9.26 -8.91 -10.63
N SER A 368 -8.50 -8.88 -11.73
CA SER A 368 -8.56 -7.79 -12.71
C SER A 368 -9.57 -8.00 -13.84
N GLY A 369 -10.21 -9.17 -13.91
CA GLY A 369 -11.14 -9.49 -14.98
C GLY A 369 -10.44 -9.64 -16.33
N HIS A 370 -11.14 -9.20 -17.39
CA HIS A 370 -10.67 -9.26 -18.77
C HIS A 370 -9.79 -8.05 -19.12
N THR A 371 -8.51 -8.27 -19.32
CA THR A 371 -7.49 -7.25 -19.61
C THR A 371 -6.78 -7.55 -20.94
N LYS A 372 -6.13 -6.53 -21.51
CA LYS A 372 -5.46 -6.60 -22.81
C LYS A 372 -4.02 -6.12 -22.72
N GLY A 373 -3.13 -6.83 -23.40
CA GLY A 373 -1.70 -6.52 -23.47
C GLY A 373 -1.12 -6.76 -24.86
N ARG A 374 0.15 -6.36 -25.01
CA ARG A 374 1.02 -6.64 -26.15
C ARG A 374 2.14 -7.54 -25.67
N MET A 375 2.42 -8.59 -26.41
CA MET A 375 3.48 -9.53 -26.08
C MET A 375 4.41 -9.67 -27.28
N ILE A 376 5.71 -9.74 -27.02
CA ILE A 376 6.66 -10.23 -28.02
C ILE A 376 6.78 -11.73 -27.75
N PRO A 377 6.63 -12.61 -28.77
CA PRO A 377 6.76 -14.05 -28.60
C PRO A 377 8.24 -14.45 -28.49
N VAL A 378 8.97 -13.83 -27.56
CA VAL A 378 10.38 -14.07 -27.26
C VAL A 378 10.53 -14.24 -25.77
N LEU A 379 11.34 -15.21 -25.38
CA LEU A 379 11.64 -15.50 -23.98
C LEU A 379 12.63 -14.48 -23.44
N GLU A 380 12.25 -13.83 -22.36
CA GLU A 380 13.03 -12.79 -21.71
C GLU A 380 13.48 -13.25 -20.31
N PRO A 381 14.74 -13.05 -19.94
CA PRO A 381 15.23 -13.37 -18.62
C PRO A 381 14.67 -12.38 -17.59
N VAL A 382 14.06 -12.91 -16.53
CA VAL A 382 13.54 -12.17 -15.38
C VAL A 382 14.14 -12.68 -14.07
N VAL A 383 13.94 -11.92 -13.00
CA VAL A 383 14.23 -12.36 -11.63
C VAL A 383 12.90 -12.53 -10.91
N ILE A 384 12.66 -13.75 -10.43
CA ILE A 384 11.49 -14.08 -9.62
C ILE A 384 11.90 -14.07 -8.15
N THR A 385 11.16 -13.32 -7.35
CA THR A 385 11.27 -13.26 -5.89
C THR A 385 10.01 -13.85 -5.25
N GLU A 386 10.10 -14.20 -3.97
CA GLU A 386 8.96 -14.67 -3.14
C GLU A 386 8.36 -16.04 -3.52
N LEU A 387 8.62 -16.55 -4.73
CA LEU A 387 8.23 -17.90 -5.15
C LEU A 387 9.20 -19.00 -4.63
N PHE A 388 10.47 -18.64 -4.42
CA PHE A 388 11.51 -19.52 -3.90
C PHE A 388 12.18 -18.87 -2.67
N GLU A 389 12.84 -19.68 -1.84
CA GLU A 389 13.58 -19.19 -0.65
C GLU A 389 14.58 -18.07 -0.97
N LYS A 390 15.11 -18.07 -2.19
CA LYS A 390 16.02 -17.04 -2.70
C LYS A 390 15.53 -16.60 -4.08
N ALA A 391 15.80 -15.34 -4.41
CA ALA A 391 15.58 -14.83 -5.75
C ALA A 391 16.29 -15.72 -6.79
N LYS A 392 15.57 -16.11 -7.84
CA LYS A 392 16.11 -16.92 -8.94
C LYS A 392 15.90 -16.22 -10.27
N ARG A 393 16.81 -16.47 -11.21
CA ARG A 393 16.67 -16.04 -12.60
C ARG A 393 15.88 -17.10 -13.36
N ALA A 394 14.90 -16.68 -14.15
CA ALA A 394 14.14 -17.56 -15.01
C ALA A 394 13.75 -16.85 -16.32
N ASN A 395 13.41 -17.60 -17.35
CA ASN A 395 12.91 -17.08 -18.62
C ASN A 395 11.38 -17.20 -18.68
N GLY A 396 10.74 -16.20 -19.28
CA GLY A 396 9.30 -16.22 -19.58
C GLY A 396 8.89 -15.16 -20.59
N LEU A 397 7.60 -15.12 -20.90
CA LEU A 397 7.04 -14.15 -21.85
C LEU A 397 6.68 -12.85 -21.14
N LEU A 398 7.10 -11.71 -21.69
CA LEU A 398 6.71 -10.40 -21.17
C LEU A 398 5.50 -9.84 -21.90
N VAL A 399 4.50 -9.42 -21.11
CA VAL A 399 3.31 -8.75 -21.59
C VAL A 399 3.28 -7.31 -21.10
N TYR A 400 3.12 -6.39 -22.05
CA TYR A 400 2.98 -4.96 -21.82
C TYR A 400 1.50 -4.57 -21.94
N SER A 401 0.91 -4.13 -20.84
CA SER A 401 -0.50 -3.74 -20.76
C SER A 401 -0.82 -2.55 -21.67
N ILE A 402 -2.03 -2.52 -22.22
CA ILE A 402 -2.51 -1.41 -23.07
C ILE A 402 -3.38 -0.43 -22.29
N ASP A 403 -4.20 -0.93 -21.34
CA ASP A 403 -5.22 -0.14 -20.64
C ASP A 403 -5.20 -0.43 -19.14
N GLY A 404 -4.15 0.03 -18.45
CA GLY A 404 -4.00 -0.13 -16.99
C GLY A 404 -3.12 -1.32 -16.62
N LYS A 405 -3.50 -2.09 -15.58
CA LYS A 405 -2.75 -3.30 -15.20
C LYS A 405 -3.12 -4.46 -16.11
N PHE A 406 -2.14 -5.28 -16.51
CA PHE A 406 -2.46 -6.52 -17.21
C PHE A 406 -2.99 -7.57 -16.23
N GLY A 407 -2.42 -7.71 -15.03
CA GLY A 407 -2.95 -8.56 -13.95
C GLY A 407 -2.56 -8.06 -12.56
N ASP A 408 -3.11 -8.71 -11.52
CA ASP A 408 -2.81 -8.40 -10.12
C ASP A 408 -2.81 -9.66 -9.23
N HIS A 409 -2.56 -9.47 -7.93
CA HIS A 409 -2.55 -10.53 -6.93
C HIS A 409 -3.91 -11.25 -6.89
N GLY A 410 -3.91 -12.55 -7.23
CA GLY A 410 -5.12 -13.37 -7.39
C GLY A 410 -5.39 -13.80 -8.84
N ASP A 411 -4.81 -13.11 -9.83
CA ASP A 411 -4.87 -13.53 -11.24
C ASP A 411 -3.88 -14.63 -11.60
N LEU A 412 -3.06 -15.06 -10.64
CA LEU A 412 -2.11 -16.17 -10.78
C LEU A 412 -2.80 -17.39 -11.40
N GLY A 413 -2.20 -17.96 -12.43
CA GLY A 413 -2.79 -19.07 -13.20
C GLY A 413 -3.87 -18.65 -14.21
N ALA A 414 -4.15 -17.36 -14.39
CA ALA A 414 -5.11 -16.92 -15.40
C ALA A 414 -4.63 -17.28 -16.82
N PRO A 415 -5.56 -17.64 -17.73
CA PRO A 415 -5.22 -17.91 -19.11
C PRO A 415 -4.72 -16.62 -19.78
N VAL A 416 -3.65 -16.73 -20.56
CA VAL A 416 -3.21 -15.68 -21.49
C VAL A 416 -3.36 -16.20 -22.91
N TYR A 417 -4.20 -15.56 -23.71
CA TYR A 417 -4.64 -16.04 -25.02
C TYR A 417 -4.80 -14.89 -26.02
N ASP A 418 -4.76 -15.18 -27.32
CA ASP A 418 -4.99 -14.15 -28.36
C ASP A 418 -6.46 -14.08 -28.81
N GLU A 419 -6.76 -13.16 -29.74
CA GLU A 419 -8.12 -12.95 -30.25
C GLU A 419 -8.74 -14.18 -30.94
N THR A 420 -7.92 -15.13 -31.40
CA THR A 420 -8.39 -16.37 -32.04
C THR A 420 -8.74 -17.46 -31.04
N GLY A 421 -8.37 -17.27 -29.76
CA GLY A 421 -8.50 -18.27 -28.71
C GLY A 421 -7.32 -19.23 -28.64
N ALA A 422 -6.15 -18.88 -29.21
CA ALA A 422 -4.93 -19.63 -28.99
C ALA A 422 -4.35 -19.28 -27.61
N LEU A 423 -4.13 -20.31 -26.78
CA LEU A 423 -3.53 -20.18 -25.47
C LEU A 423 -2.02 -20.05 -25.59
N TRP A 424 -1.46 -18.97 -25.04
CA TRP A 424 -0.02 -18.70 -25.03
C TRP A 424 0.65 -19.12 -23.73
N GLY A 425 -0.10 -19.11 -22.62
CA GLY A 425 0.46 -19.46 -21.32
C GLY A 425 -0.45 -19.13 -20.16
N ILE A 426 0.12 -19.20 -18.96
CA ILE A 426 -0.52 -18.77 -17.72
C ILE A 426 0.13 -17.51 -17.18
N TYR A 427 -0.69 -16.59 -16.72
CA TYR A 427 -0.22 -15.40 -16.02
C TYR A 427 0.41 -15.81 -14.69
N GLU A 428 1.63 -15.33 -14.44
CA GLU A 428 2.43 -15.75 -13.30
C GLU A 428 2.76 -14.61 -12.35
N ALA A 429 3.13 -13.44 -12.86
CA ALA A 429 3.39 -12.31 -11.98
C ALA A 429 3.26 -10.99 -12.71
N THR A 430 3.11 -9.92 -11.94
CA THR A 430 3.26 -8.56 -12.41
C THR A 430 4.46 -7.94 -11.73
N HIS A 431 5.22 -7.15 -12.48
CA HIS A 431 6.38 -6.48 -11.95
C HIS A 431 5.95 -5.52 -10.82
N GLU A 432 6.51 -5.71 -9.62
CA GLU A 432 6.10 -5.06 -8.36
C GLU A 432 5.92 -3.53 -8.49
N LYS A 433 6.78 -2.89 -9.28
CA LYS A 433 6.78 -1.44 -9.54
C LYS A 433 6.09 -0.99 -10.84
N TYR A 434 5.96 -1.87 -11.82
CA TYR A 434 5.50 -1.55 -13.18
C TYR A 434 4.32 -2.47 -13.47
N SER A 435 3.14 -2.03 -13.05
CA SER A 435 1.94 -2.88 -13.14
C SER A 435 1.45 -3.12 -14.57
N ASP A 436 2.08 -2.43 -15.52
CA ASP A 436 1.94 -2.58 -16.95
C ASP A 436 2.81 -3.70 -17.53
N ILE A 437 3.73 -4.30 -16.77
CA ILE A 437 4.57 -5.41 -17.22
C ILE A 437 4.25 -6.65 -16.41
N SER A 438 3.91 -7.72 -17.10
CA SER A 438 3.62 -9.02 -16.50
C SER A 438 4.43 -10.12 -17.16
N ILE A 439 4.71 -11.17 -16.40
CA ILE A 439 5.30 -12.39 -16.90
C ILE A 439 4.25 -13.48 -17.06
N VAL A 440 4.40 -14.22 -18.14
CA VAL A 440 3.58 -15.36 -18.51
C VAL A 440 4.50 -16.58 -18.67
N ILE A 441 4.12 -17.68 -18.03
CA ILE A 441 4.78 -18.98 -18.25
C ILE A 441 4.23 -19.55 -19.56
N PRO A 442 5.09 -19.83 -20.55
CA PRO A 442 4.64 -20.40 -21.83
C PRO A 442 3.88 -21.70 -21.66
N ILE A 443 2.80 -21.88 -22.40
CA ILE A 443 2.04 -23.14 -22.35
C ILE A 443 2.88 -24.32 -22.85
N GLY A 444 3.74 -24.10 -23.84
CA GLY A 444 4.65 -25.11 -24.36
C GLY A 444 5.57 -25.69 -23.28
N THR A 445 6.17 -24.82 -22.46
CA THR A 445 7.03 -25.22 -21.32
C THR A 445 6.29 -26.08 -20.31
N ILE A 446 5.03 -25.74 -19.99
CA ILE A 446 4.20 -26.51 -19.06
C ILE A 446 3.89 -27.90 -19.63
N LEU A 447 3.46 -27.95 -20.89
CA LEU A 447 3.09 -29.20 -21.56
C LEU A 447 4.31 -30.12 -21.77
N GLU A 448 5.47 -29.55 -22.05
CA GLU A 448 6.73 -30.28 -22.14
C GLU A 448 7.17 -30.83 -20.78
N SER A 449 7.11 -30.02 -19.71
CA SER A 449 7.48 -30.45 -18.36
C SER A 449 6.64 -31.64 -17.90
N VAL A 450 5.30 -31.57 -18.04
CA VAL A 450 4.43 -32.68 -17.65
C VAL A 450 4.64 -33.92 -18.54
N TYR A 451 4.95 -33.74 -19.82
CA TYR A 451 5.28 -34.86 -20.71
C TYR A 451 6.58 -35.55 -20.29
N ILE A 452 7.64 -34.79 -19.98
CA ILE A 452 8.91 -35.35 -19.55
C ILE A 452 8.74 -36.15 -18.25
N LYS A 453 8.01 -35.58 -17.27
CA LYS A 453 7.84 -36.19 -15.95
C LYS A 453 6.88 -37.38 -15.93
N GLU A 454 5.72 -37.20 -16.56
CA GLU A 454 4.59 -38.12 -16.42
C GLU A 454 4.36 -38.99 -17.66
N GLN A 455 5.03 -38.68 -18.77
CA GLN A 455 4.81 -39.32 -20.08
C GLN A 455 3.35 -39.15 -20.57
N LEU A 456 2.74 -38.01 -20.24
CA LEU A 456 1.37 -37.66 -20.60
C LEU A 456 1.33 -36.45 -21.54
N GLU A 457 0.58 -36.58 -22.62
CA GLU A 457 0.33 -35.48 -23.55
C GLU A 457 -1.05 -34.88 -23.26
N PHE A 458 -1.13 -33.61 -22.86
CA PHE A 458 -2.40 -32.94 -22.61
C PHE A 458 -2.89 -32.20 -23.86
N LYS A 459 -4.21 -32.27 -24.11
CA LYS A 459 -4.89 -31.53 -25.18
C LYS A 459 -6.08 -30.74 -24.62
N LEU A 460 -6.32 -29.54 -25.15
CA LEU A 460 -7.48 -28.74 -24.77
C LEU A 460 -8.79 -29.51 -25.02
N ILE A 461 -9.74 -29.33 -24.10
CA ILE A 461 -11.13 -29.74 -24.29
C ILE A 461 -11.78 -28.74 -25.26
N LYS A 462 -12.48 -29.24 -26.28
CA LYS A 462 -13.13 -28.42 -27.31
C LYS A 462 -14.59 -28.16 -26.97
#